data_AF-A0A4Q8AA39-F1
#
_entry.id   AF-A0A4Q8AA39-F1
#
_cell.length_a   1.000
_cell.length_b   1.000
_cell.length_c   1.000
_cell.angle_alpha   90.00
_cell.angle_beta   90.00
_cell.angle_gamma   90.00
#
_symmetry.space_group_name_H-M   'P 1'
#
loop_
_entity.id
_entity.type
_entity.pdbx_description
1 polymer ?
#
loop_
_entity_poly.entity_id
_entity_poly.type
_entity_poly.pdbx_seq_one_letter_code
_entity_poly.pdbx_strand_id
1 'polypeptide(L)'
;MPSKLGNITFYADDPRRLAHFWAAVFDYPQLEWEEPLKSQLLEAGLSEDDLAKRAVAEPADGASGPRFFFHHADREKAGRNRLHLDIQATPGRAPSREELDAEKDRLVQLGAEVVRLVDQTWGAWPELYYQLRDPEGNEFCLQ
;
A
#
# COMPACT_ATOMS: atom_id res chain seq x y z
N MET A 1 3.09 -28.64 -5.00
CA MET A 1 2.37 -27.37 -5.28
C MET A 1 3.39 -26.25 -5.24
N PRO A 2 3.37 -25.30 -6.18
CA PRO A 2 4.27 -24.15 -6.15
C PRO A 2 3.95 -23.25 -4.95
N SER A 3 4.96 -22.56 -4.43
CA SER A 3 4.81 -21.55 -3.37
C SER A 3 4.03 -20.33 -3.87
N LYS A 4 3.32 -19.63 -2.96
CA LYS A 4 2.63 -18.35 -3.21
C LYS A 4 3.20 -17.27 -2.29
N LEU A 5 3.27 -16.02 -2.76
CA LEU A 5 3.56 -14.87 -1.91
C LEU A 5 2.48 -14.73 -0.84
N GLY A 6 2.89 -14.68 0.43
CA GLY A 6 1.97 -14.55 1.56
C GLY A 6 1.57 -13.10 1.84
N ASN A 7 2.54 -12.27 2.17
CA ASN A 7 2.34 -10.85 2.50
C ASN A 7 3.49 -10.00 1.96
N ILE A 8 3.18 -8.74 1.65
CA ILE A 8 4.15 -7.64 1.68
C ILE A 8 3.93 -6.92 3.00
N THR A 9 4.93 -6.92 3.87
CA THR A 9 4.80 -6.39 5.23
C THR A 9 5.51 -5.05 5.37
N PHE A 10 4.80 -4.08 5.93
CA PHE A 10 5.35 -2.78 6.33
C PHE A 10 5.29 -2.63 7.84
N TYR A 11 6.34 -2.04 8.38
CA TYR A 11 6.24 -1.40 9.69
C TYR A 11 5.54 -0.06 9.52
N ALA A 12 4.67 0.30 10.49
CA ALA A 12 3.86 1.50 10.43
C ALA A 12 3.74 2.15 11.82
N ASP A 13 3.62 3.47 11.89
CA ASP A 13 3.25 4.18 13.12
C ASP A 13 1.72 4.15 13.33
N ASP A 14 0.95 4.19 12.24
CA ASP A 14 -0.50 4.01 12.21
C ASP A 14 -0.87 2.92 11.18
N PRO A 15 -0.84 1.63 11.59
CA PRO A 15 -1.13 0.51 10.71
C PRO A 15 -2.47 0.63 9.99
N ARG A 16 -3.49 1.13 10.69
CA ARG A 16 -4.85 1.26 10.17
C ARG A 16 -4.91 2.32 9.06
N ARG A 17 -4.31 3.49 9.28
CA ARG A 17 -4.23 4.55 8.25
C ARG A 17 -3.53 4.07 7.00
N LEU A 18 -2.40 3.36 7.12
CA LEU A 18 -1.72 2.80 5.95
C LEU A 18 -2.54 1.71 5.27
N ALA A 19 -3.18 0.82 6.02
CA ALA A 19 -4.05 -0.20 5.44
C ALA A 19 -5.19 0.42 4.63
N HIS A 20 -5.84 1.47 5.13
CA HIS A 20 -6.90 2.16 4.40
C HIS A 20 -6.40 2.89 3.16
N PHE A 21 -5.23 3.53 3.24
CA PHE A 21 -4.58 4.14 2.08
C PHE A 21 -4.33 3.09 0.98
N TRP A 22 -3.62 2.00 1.33
CA TRP A 22 -3.28 0.96 0.37
C TRP A 22 -4.50 0.19 -0.13
N ALA A 23 -5.54 0.02 0.69
CA ALA A 23 -6.81 -0.53 0.23
C ALA A 23 -7.46 0.38 -0.82
N ALA A 24 -7.50 1.70 -0.58
CA ALA A 24 -8.04 2.66 -1.55
C ALA A 24 -7.20 2.77 -2.83
N VAL A 25 -5.87 2.57 -2.77
CA VAL A 25 -5.00 2.50 -3.95
C VAL A 25 -5.48 1.40 -4.90
N PHE A 26 -5.76 0.21 -4.38
CA PHE A 26 -6.11 -0.99 -5.17
C PHE A 26 -7.61 -1.30 -5.25
N ASP A 27 -8.48 -0.40 -4.78
CA ASP A 27 -9.93 -0.62 -4.68
C ASP A 27 -10.29 -1.89 -3.87
N TYR A 28 -9.54 -2.15 -2.80
CA TYR A 28 -9.82 -3.20 -1.84
C TYR A 28 -10.85 -2.72 -0.81
N PRO A 29 -11.61 -3.65 -0.19
CA PRO A 29 -12.44 -3.29 0.95
C PRO A 29 -11.60 -2.67 2.07
N GLN A 30 -12.16 -1.66 2.74
CA GLN A 30 -11.60 -1.19 4.01
C GLN A 30 -11.91 -2.23 5.07
N LEU A 31 -10.85 -2.88 5.57
CA LEU A 31 -10.96 -3.95 6.54
C LEU A 31 -10.65 -3.42 7.93
N GLU A 32 -11.51 -3.79 8.88
CA GLU A 32 -11.35 -3.54 10.30
C GLU A 32 -11.38 -4.89 11.04
N TRP A 33 -10.98 -4.88 12.31
CA TRP A 33 -11.18 -6.03 13.18
C TRP A 33 -12.67 -6.12 13.55
N GLU A 34 -13.43 -6.86 12.74
CA GLU A 34 -14.87 -7.04 12.87
C GLU A 34 -15.26 -8.27 13.71
N GLU A 35 -16.52 -8.36 14.11
CA GLU A 35 -17.07 -9.53 14.80
C GLU A 35 -17.23 -10.76 13.87
N PRO A 36 -17.09 -11.99 14.40
CA PRO A 36 -16.81 -12.34 15.79
C PRO A 36 -15.32 -12.33 16.16
N LEU A 37 -14.44 -12.05 15.18
CA LEU A 37 -12.99 -12.16 15.35
C LEU A 37 -12.48 -11.16 16.40
N LYS A 38 -13.00 -9.94 16.41
CA LYS A 38 -12.64 -8.93 17.40
C LYS A 38 -12.87 -9.41 18.82
N SER A 39 -14.08 -9.87 19.14
CA SER A 39 -14.40 -10.39 20.48
C SER A 39 -13.52 -11.59 20.84
N GLN A 40 -13.29 -12.52 19.90
CA GLN A 40 -12.41 -13.67 20.15
C GLN A 40 -10.97 -13.25 20.51
N LEU A 41 -10.44 -12.21 19.85
CA LEU A 41 -9.10 -11.69 20.14
C LEU A 41 -9.02 -11.00 21.50
N LEU A 42 -10.07 -10.24 21.87
CA LEU A 42 -10.16 -9.60 23.19
C LEU A 42 -10.28 -10.64 24.31
N GLU A 43 -11.11 -11.67 24.11
CA GLU A 43 -11.24 -12.80 25.04
C GLU A 43 -9.95 -13.61 25.18
N ALA A 44 -9.13 -13.67 24.13
CA ALA A 44 -7.79 -14.26 24.14
C ALA A 44 -6.74 -13.40 24.86
N GLY A 45 -7.13 -12.24 25.42
CA GLY A 45 -6.28 -11.39 26.25
C GLY A 45 -5.61 -10.23 25.53
N LEU A 46 -5.97 -9.94 24.27
CA LEU A 46 -5.51 -8.72 23.60
C LEU A 46 -6.32 -7.51 24.06
N SER A 47 -5.66 -6.37 24.16
CA SER A 47 -6.33 -5.08 24.35
C SER A 47 -6.70 -4.44 23.01
N GLU A 48 -7.57 -3.42 23.03
CA GLU A 48 -7.84 -2.58 21.85
C GLU A 48 -6.57 -1.95 21.27
N ASP A 49 -5.60 -1.61 22.13
CA ASP A 49 -4.28 -1.11 21.71
C ASP A 49 -3.48 -2.18 20.94
N ASP A 50 -3.55 -3.45 21.36
CA ASP A 50 -2.89 -4.55 20.65
C ASP A 50 -3.51 -4.84 19.28
N LEU A 51 -4.82 -4.61 19.15
CA LEU A 51 -5.53 -4.69 17.87
C LEU A 51 -5.12 -3.54 16.95
N ALA A 52 -5.04 -2.32 17.47
CA ALA A 52 -4.65 -1.13 16.71
C ALA A 52 -3.23 -1.21 16.13
N LYS A 53 -2.35 -2.04 16.71
CA LYS A 53 -0.98 -2.28 16.22
C LYS A 53 -0.89 -3.11 14.94
N ARG A 54 -2.03 -3.54 14.36
CA ARG A 54 -2.05 -4.38 13.16
C ARG A 54 -3.21 -4.00 12.25
N ALA A 55 -2.97 -4.03 10.95
CA ALA A 55 -4.01 -3.88 9.94
C ALA A 55 -3.62 -4.58 8.63
N VAL A 56 -4.60 -4.76 7.74
CA VAL A 56 -4.47 -5.51 6.49
C VAL A 56 -5.14 -4.73 5.36
N ALA A 57 -4.51 -4.73 4.18
CA ALA A 57 -5.18 -4.43 2.92
C ALA A 57 -5.07 -5.66 2.03
N GLU A 58 -6.21 -6.25 1.64
CA GLU A 58 -6.24 -7.43 0.79
C GLU A 58 -7.48 -7.43 -0.11
N PRO A 59 -7.40 -8.05 -1.29
CA PRO A 59 -8.55 -8.13 -2.18
C PRO A 59 -9.65 -8.98 -1.55
N ALA A 60 -10.92 -8.63 -1.84
CA ALA A 60 -12.08 -9.33 -1.30
C ALA A 60 -12.11 -10.84 -1.66
N ASP A 61 -11.50 -11.23 -2.79
CA ASP A 61 -11.40 -12.61 -3.25
C ASP A 61 -10.15 -13.36 -2.75
N GLY A 62 -9.24 -12.67 -2.04
CA GLY A 62 -7.98 -13.22 -1.53
C GLY A 62 -6.99 -13.66 -2.62
N ALA A 63 -7.22 -13.33 -3.89
CA ALA A 63 -6.50 -13.91 -5.01
C ALA A 63 -6.11 -12.92 -6.12
N SER A 64 -6.90 -11.88 -6.36
CA SER A 64 -6.71 -10.93 -7.47
C SER A 64 -5.52 -9.98 -7.30
N GLY A 65 -4.89 -9.94 -6.13
CA GLY A 65 -3.75 -9.07 -5.87
C GLY A 65 -2.98 -9.40 -4.60
N PRO A 66 -1.91 -8.63 -4.31
CA PRO A 66 -1.07 -8.83 -3.15
C PRO A 66 -1.83 -8.51 -1.85
N ARG A 67 -1.46 -9.22 -0.79
CA ARG A 67 -1.87 -8.90 0.58
C ARG A 67 -0.82 -8.02 1.23
N PHE A 68 -1.23 -6.84 1.70
CA PHE A 68 -0.40 -5.95 2.51
C PHE A 68 -0.72 -6.12 3.98
N PHE A 69 0.32 -6.27 4.79
CA PHE A 69 0.21 -6.36 6.23
C PHE A 69 0.98 -5.23 6.90
N PHE A 70 0.32 -4.49 7.77
CA PHE A 70 0.90 -3.36 8.48
C PHE A 70 1.00 -3.71 9.95
N HIS A 71 2.18 -3.52 10.52
CA HIS A 71 2.44 -3.82 11.93
C HIS A 71 3.15 -2.64 12.60
N HIS A 72 2.72 -2.28 13.81
CA HIS A 72 3.35 -1.22 14.56
C HIS A 72 4.83 -1.52 14.83
N ALA A 73 5.70 -0.51 14.68
CA ALA A 73 7.10 -0.60 15.08
C ALA A 73 7.41 0.29 16.28
N ASP A 74 8.21 -0.23 17.21
CA ASP A 74 8.64 0.55 18.38
C ASP A 74 9.75 1.56 18.05
N ARG A 75 10.26 1.54 16.81
CA ARG A 75 11.35 2.40 16.34
C ARG A 75 11.02 2.98 14.98
N GLU A 76 11.40 4.24 14.80
CA GLU A 76 11.30 4.93 13.52
C GLU A 76 12.05 4.20 12.40
N LYS A 77 11.53 4.34 11.18
CA LYS A 77 12.15 3.81 9.96
C LYS A 77 13.53 4.45 9.73
N ALA A 78 14.56 3.60 9.60
CA ALA A 78 15.91 4.04 9.30
C ALA A 78 16.24 3.88 7.79
N GLY A 79 16.30 5.00 7.08
CA GLY A 79 16.70 5.02 5.67
C GLY A 79 15.62 4.55 4.70
N ARG A 80 16.05 4.16 3.50
CA ARG A 80 15.14 3.81 2.38
C ARG A 80 14.56 2.41 2.50
N ASN A 81 13.36 2.22 1.95
CA ASN A 81 12.85 0.88 1.70
C ASN A 81 13.80 0.12 0.76
N ARG A 82 14.08 -1.14 1.11
CA ARG A 82 14.90 -2.06 0.29
C ARG A 82 14.07 -2.82 -0.75
N LEU A 83 12.75 -2.72 -0.62
CA LEU A 83 11.75 -3.20 -1.56
C LEU A 83 11.09 -1.98 -2.20
N HIS A 84 10.76 -2.09 -3.48
CA HIS A 84 10.07 -1.06 -4.24
C HIS A 84 8.75 -1.62 -4.76
N LEU A 85 7.70 -0.80 -4.74
CA LEU A 85 6.39 -1.16 -5.29
C LEU A 85 6.13 -0.31 -6.53
N ASP A 86 5.83 -0.98 -7.63
CA ASP A 86 5.44 -0.35 -8.88
C ASP A 86 3.93 -0.54 -9.09
N ILE A 87 3.21 0.58 -9.13
CA ILE A 87 1.76 0.63 -9.29
C ILE A 87 1.45 1.05 -10.72
N GLN A 88 0.52 0.36 -11.37
CA GLN A 88 0.06 0.73 -12.70
C GLN A 88 -1.17 1.61 -12.59
N ALA A 89 -1.12 2.81 -13.19
CA ALA A 89 -2.28 3.70 -13.30
C ALA A 89 -3.38 3.09 -14.18
N THR A 90 -3.00 2.30 -15.18
CA THR A 90 -3.92 1.55 -16.03
C THR A 90 -3.49 0.08 -16.11
N PRO A 91 -4.13 -0.84 -15.36
CA PRO A 91 -3.76 -2.25 -15.38
C PRO A 91 -3.73 -2.84 -16.79
N GLY A 92 -2.61 -3.45 -17.17
CA GLY A 92 -2.45 -4.17 -18.44
C GLY A 92 -2.08 -3.33 -19.67
N ARG A 93 -1.91 -2.01 -19.53
CA ARG A 93 -1.37 -1.15 -20.62
C ARG A 93 -0.65 0.08 -20.06
N ALA A 94 0.08 0.79 -20.92
CA ALA A 94 0.62 2.09 -20.57
C ALA A 94 -0.52 3.14 -20.46
N PRO A 95 -0.48 4.03 -19.45
CA PRO A 95 -1.42 5.13 -19.35
C PRO A 95 -1.07 6.25 -20.35
N SER A 96 -2.05 7.06 -20.72
CA SER A 96 -1.77 8.38 -21.27
C SER A 96 -1.19 9.28 -20.18
N ARG A 97 -0.57 10.41 -20.57
CA ARG A 97 -0.10 11.41 -19.59
C ARG A 97 -1.23 11.93 -18.71
N GLU A 98 -2.41 12.13 -19.28
CA GLU A 98 -3.60 12.61 -18.57
C GLU A 98 -4.12 11.57 -17.57
N GLU A 99 -4.13 10.29 -17.94
CA GLU A 99 -4.52 9.19 -17.04
C GLU A 99 -3.53 9.05 -15.88
N LEU A 100 -2.23 9.16 -16.17
CA LEU A 100 -1.19 9.12 -15.14
C LEU A 100 -1.30 10.30 -14.17
N ASP A 101 -1.50 11.51 -14.70
CA ASP A 101 -1.65 12.73 -13.89
C ASP A 101 -2.92 12.67 -13.02
N ALA A 102 -4.04 12.18 -13.58
CA ALA A 102 -5.30 12.01 -12.86
C ALA A 102 -5.19 10.98 -11.72
N GLU A 103 -4.54 9.85 -11.96
CA GLU A 103 -4.34 8.84 -10.93
C GLU A 103 -3.39 9.35 -9.85
N LYS A 104 -2.30 10.05 -10.22
CA LYS A 104 -1.45 10.74 -9.25
C LYS A 104 -2.26 11.71 -8.38
N ASP A 105 -3.20 12.48 -8.96
CA ASP A 105 -4.03 13.42 -8.19
C ASP A 105 -4.96 12.69 -7.23
N ARG A 106 -5.55 11.56 -7.65
CA ARG A 106 -6.34 10.70 -6.77
C ARG A 106 -5.50 10.18 -5.60
N LEU A 107 -4.30 9.67 -5.86
CA LEU A 107 -3.41 9.17 -4.80
C LEU A 107 -2.98 10.26 -3.83
N VAL A 108 -2.73 11.48 -4.33
CA VAL A 108 -2.45 12.65 -3.46
C VAL A 108 -3.65 12.98 -2.57
N GLN A 109 -4.87 12.92 -3.08
CA GLN A 109 -6.09 13.10 -2.27
C GLN A 109 -6.26 12.02 -1.19
N LEU A 110 -5.75 10.80 -1.43
CA LEU A 110 -5.71 9.73 -0.43
C LEU A 110 -4.60 9.92 0.61
N GLY A 111 -3.67 10.85 0.40
CA GLY A 111 -2.60 11.18 1.34
C GLY A 111 -1.19 10.81 0.86
N ALA A 112 -1.00 10.49 -0.42
CA ALA A 112 0.32 10.31 -0.99
C ALA A 112 1.05 11.66 -1.16
N GLU A 113 2.38 11.65 -1.04
CA GLU A 113 3.26 12.78 -1.36
C GLU A 113 3.95 12.53 -2.71
N VAL A 114 3.88 13.49 -3.64
CA VAL A 114 4.65 13.44 -4.88
C VAL A 114 6.11 13.80 -4.59
N VAL A 115 7.03 12.87 -4.85
CA VAL A 115 8.48 13.11 -4.74
C VAL A 115 9.00 13.78 -6.00
N ARG A 116 8.75 13.17 -7.17
CA ARG A 116 9.09 13.73 -8.49
C ARG A 116 8.40 12.98 -9.61
N LEU A 117 8.24 13.65 -10.75
CA LEU A 117 7.99 13.01 -12.04
C LEU A 117 9.33 12.54 -12.64
N VAL A 118 9.34 11.35 -13.19
CA VAL A 118 10.38 10.87 -14.11
C VAL A 118 9.78 10.83 -15.50
N ASP A 119 10.44 11.53 -16.41
CA ASP A 119 10.12 11.58 -17.84
C ASP A 119 11.46 11.53 -18.57
N GLN A 120 11.89 10.33 -18.92
CA GLN A 120 13.19 10.08 -19.52
C GLN A 120 13.15 8.85 -20.44
N THR A 121 14.29 8.53 -21.03
CA THR A 121 14.45 7.30 -21.81
C THR A 121 15.67 6.52 -21.34
N TRP A 122 15.53 5.20 -21.22
CA TRP A 122 16.63 4.26 -21.10
C TRP A 122 16.89 3.61 -22.45
N GLY A 123 17.61 4.31 -23.31
CA GLY A 123 17.80 3.91 -24.71
C GLY A 123 16.48 3.95 -25.48
N ALA A 124 16.01 2.80 -25.93
CA ALA A 124 14.74 2.67 -26.65
C ALA A 124 13.51 2.56 -25.73
N TRP A 125 13.71 2.49 -24.41
CA TRP A 125 12.64 2.30 -23.44
C TRP A 125 12.24 3.65 -22.82
N PRO A 126 11.05 4.19 -23.13
CA PRO A 126 10.55 5.38 -22.46
C PRO A 126 10.19 5.05 -21.00
N GLU A 127 10.50 5.98 -20.09
CA GLU A 127 10.17 5.91 -18.67
C GLU A 127 9.36 7.15 -18.31
N LEU A 128 8.09 6.95 -18.01
CA LEU A 128 7.17 8.00 -17.56
C LEU A 128 6.43 7.50 -16.32
N TYR A 129 6.80 8.01 -15.15
CA TYR A 129 6.20 7.59 -13.88
C TYR A 129 6.40 8.63 -12.77
N TYR A 130 5.49 8.66 -11.80
CA TYR A 130 5.68 9.43 -10.58
C TYR A 130 6.35 8.57 -9.50
N GLN A 131 7.37 9.12 -8.86
CA GLN A 131 7.80 8.64 -7.55
C GLN A 131 6.93 9.29 -6.49
N LEU A 132 6.33 8.46 -5.65
CA LEU A 132 5.41 8.85 -4.58
C LEU A 132 5.88 8.27 -3.24
N ARG A 133 5.36 8.85 -2.18
CA ARG A 133 5.42 8.31 -0.83
C ARG A 133 4.02 8.13 -0.28
N ASP A 134 3.79 7.04 0.44
CA ASP A 134 2.55 6.84 1.18
C ASP A 134 2.48 7.78 2.40
N PRO A 135 1.37 7.78 3.17
CA PRO A 135 1.19 8.68 4.31
C PRO A 135 2.27 8.61 5.40
N GLU A 136 3.12 7.58 5.42
CA GLU A 136 4.23 7.40 6.36
C GLU A 136 5.60 7.40 5.68
N GLY A 137 5.68 7.82 4.42
CA GLY A 137 6.96 7.99 3.73
C GLY A 137 7.50 6.71 3.09
N ASN A 138 6.71 5.66 2.91
CA ASN A 138 7.13 4.49 2.13
C ASN A 138 7.12 4.79 0.64
N GLU A 139 8.24 4.55 -0.02
CA GLU A 139 8.44 4.92 -1.41
C GLU A 139 7.82 3.90 -2.39
N PHE A 140 7.06 4.39 -3.37
CA PHE A 140 6.50 3.59 -4.47
C PHE A 140 6.45 4.42 -5.77
N CYS A 141 6.25 3.76 -6.91
CA CYS A 141 6.08 4.41 -8.20
C CYS A 141 4.66 4.21 -8.74
N LEU A 142 4.19 5.19 -9.49
CA LEU A 142 2.96 5.12 -10.29
C LEU A 142 3.34 5.31 -11.77
N GLN A 143 3.04 4.32 -12.60
CA GLN A 143 3.42 4.26 -14.02
C GLN A 143 2.29 3.82 -14.95
#